data_AF-A0A958Z218-F1
#
_entry.id   AF-A0A958Z218-F1
#
_cell.length_a   1.000
_cell.length_b   1.000
_cell.length_c   1.000
_cell.angle_alpha   90.00
_cell.angle_beta   90.00
_cell.angle_gamma   90.00
#
_symmetry.space_group_name_H-M   'P 1'
#
loop_
_entity.id
_entity.type
_entity.pdbx_description
1 polymer ?
#
loop_
_entity_poly.entity_id
_entity_poly.type
_entity_poly.pdbx_seq_one_letter_code
_entity_poly.pdbx_strand_id
1 'polypeptide(L)' 'MKTLAVLLPTYNAAVYLPTALNSLLEQTFSDFEVYVYDDCS' A
#
# COMPACT_ATOMS: atom_id res chain seq x y z
N MET A 1 -11.55 4.46 18.26
CA MET A 1 -11.42 3.24 17.42
C MET A 1 -9.99 3.21 16.92
N LYS A 2 -9.36 2.02 16.83
CA LYS A 2 -8.04 1.90 16.20
C LYS A 2 -8.26 1.55 14.74
N THR A 3 -7.97 2.48 13.85
CA THR A 3 -7.91 2.27 12.41
C THR A 3 -6.53 1.70 12.07
N LEU A 4 -6.49 0.68 11.20
CA LEU A 4 -5.22 0.15 10.69
C LEU A 4 -4.80 0.99 9.48
N ALA A 5 -3.57 1.50 9.50
CA ALA A 5 -2.98 2.22 8.38
C ALA A 5 -1.77 1.44 7.86
N VAL A 6 -1.75 1.16 6.56
CA VAL A 6 -0.62 0.60 5.84
C VAL A 6 0.13 1.75 5.16
N LEU A 7 1.39 1.93 5.54
CA LEU A 7 2.26 2.95 4.95
C LEU A 7 3.19 2.27 3.94
N LEU A 8 3.08 2.65 2.66
CA LEU A 8 3.80 2.07 1.54
C LEU A 8 4.72 3.12 0.89
N PRO A 9 5.95 3.31 1.38
CA PRO A 9 6.94 4.14 0.69
C PRO A 9 7.42 3.46 -0.59
N THR A 10 7.64 4.24 -1.64
CA THR A 10 8.05 3.76 -2.97
C THR A 10 9.12 4.67 -3.59
N TYR A 11 10.12 4.07 -4.21
CA TYR A 11 11.11 4.76 -5.05
C TYR A 11 11.49 3.85 -6.22
N ASN A 12 11.34 4.32 -7.45
CA ASN A 12 11.58 3.52 -8.67
C ASN A 12 10.85 2.15 -8.68
N ALA A 13 9.69 2.07 -8.02
CA ALA A 13 9.01 0.80 -7.73
C ALA A 13 7.89 0.45 -8.74
N ALA A 14 7.83 1.12 -9.89
CA ALA A 14 6.74 1.01 -10.86
C ALA A 14 6.40 -0.43 -11.26
N VAL A 15 7.40 -1.30 -11.41
CA VAL A 15 7.22 -2.71 -11.79
C VAL A 15 6.66 -3.60 -10.65
N TYR A 16 6.80 -3.17 -9.40
CA TYR A 16 6.37 -3.93 -8.22
C TYR A 16 5.06 -3.39 -7.62
N LEU A 17 4.77 -2.11 -7.85
CA LEU A 17 3.63 -1.41 -7.27
C LEU A 17 2.28 -2.10 -7.56
N PRO A 18 1.99 -2.62 -8.78
CA PRO A 18 0.75 -3.34 -9.04
C PRO A 18 0.59 -4.60 -8.17
N THR A 19 1.66 -5.41 -8.04
CA THR A 19 1.62 -6.64 -7.23
C THR A 19 1.44 -6.32 -5.75
N ALA A 20 2.13 -5.30 -5.25
CA ALA A 20 2.00 -4.85 -3.87
C ALA A 20 0.56 -4.38 -3.57
N LEU A 21 0.01 -3.51 -4.41
CA LEU A 21 -1.36 -3.01 -4.26
C LEU A 21 -2.40 -4.13 -4.36
N ASN A 22 -2.28 -5.04 -5.33
CA ASN A 22 -3.19 -6.18 -5.45
C ASN A 22 -3.17 -7.06 -4.19
N SER A 23 -1.99 -7.34 -3.63
CA SER A 23 -1.89 -8.11 -2.39
C SER A 23 -2.58 -7.44 -1.20
N LEU A 24 -2.58 -6.10 -1.14
CA LEU A 24 -3.28 -5.33 -0.12
C LEU A 24 -4.80 -5.38 -0.35
N LEU A 25 -5.25 -5.21 -1.59
CA LEU A 25 -6.68 -5.27 -1.94
C LEU A 25 -7.31 -6.65 -1.70
N GLU A 26 -6.51 -7.72 -1.72
CA GLU A 26 -6.96 -9.10 -1.50
C GLU A 26 -6.93 -9.55 -0.02
N GLN A 27 -6.60 -8.67 0.92
CA GLN A 27 -6.58 -9.02 2.35
C GLN A 27 -7.98 -9.39 2.87
N THR A 28 -8.03 -10.36 3.81
CA THR A 28 -9.29 -10.80 4.46
C THR A 28 -9.83 -9.79 5.48
N PHE A 29 -8.98 -8.91 5.98
CA PHE A 29 -9.34 -7.78 6.83
C PHE A 29 -9.50 -6.54 5.95
N SER A 30 -10.66 -5.87 6.01
CA SER A 30 -11.02 -4.77 5.08
C SER A 30 -11.08 -3.38 5.71
N ASP A 31 -11.00 -3.26 7.04
CA ASP A 31 -11.10 -1.98 7.75
C ASP A 31 -9.72 -1.33 7.92
N PHE A 32 -9.08 -0.99 6.80
CA PHE A 32 -7.78 -0.34 6.77
C PHE A 32 -7.64 0.66 5.63
N GLU A 33 -6.69 1.57 5.79
CA GLU A 33 -6.30 2.56 4.77
C GLU A 33 -4.89 2.25 4.26
N VAL A 34 -4.63 2.52 2.98
CA VAL A 34 -3.29 2.41 2.37
C VAL A 34 -2.83 3.80 1.94
N TYR A 35 -1.65 4.19 2.41
CA TYR A 35 -1.00 5.44 2.03
C TYR A 35 0.27 5.14 1.24
N VAL A 36 0.29 5.51 -0.04
CA VAL A 36 1.46 5.34 -0.92
C VAL A 36 2.25 6.64 -0.93
N TYR A 37 3.54 6.57 -0.59
CA TYR A 37 4.44 7.72 -0.54
C TYR A 37 5.54 7.56 -1.58
N ASP A 38 5.49 8.35 -2.64
CA ASP A 38 6.57 8.43 -3.63
C ASP A 38 7.73 9.28 -3.11
N ASP A 39 8.94 8.71 -3.11
CA ASP A 39 10.17 9.38 -2.72
C ASP A 39 10.90 9.99 -3.93
N CYS A 40 10.17 10.79 -4.73
CA CYS A 40 10.67 11.44 -5.94
C CYS A 40 11.25 10.47 -6.99
N SER A 41 10.46 9.45 -7.39
CA SER A 41 10.85 8.45 -8.42
C SER A 41 11.18 9.05 -9.79
#